data_AF-A0ABD0QCP2-F1
#
_entry.id   AF-A0ABD0QCP2-F1
#
_cell.length_a   1.000
_cell.length_b   1.000
_cell.length_c   1.000
_cell.angle_alpha   90.00
_cell.angle_beta   90.00
_cell.angle_gamma   90.00
#
_symmetry.space_group_name_H-M   'P 1'
#
loop_
_entity.id
_entity.type
_entity.pdbx_description
1 polymer ?
#
loop_
_entity_poly.entity_id
_entity_poly.type
_entity_poly.pdbx_seq_one_letter_code
_entity_poly.pdbx_strand_id
1 'polypeptide(L)' 'MSLCEEVHVYEYIPSLRQTDLCHYHERYYDAACTLGAYHPLLYEKMLIQRVNIGSEDDLKRKGKVTLPGFKNVH' A
#
# COMPACT_ATOMS: atom_id res chain seq x y z
N MET A 1 8.72 -2.15 9.59
CA MET A 1 8.69 -3.57 10.02
C MET A 1 9.74 -3.89 11.10
N SER A 2 10.88 -3.19 11.17
CA SER A 2 11.91 -3.47 12.20
C SER A 2 11.59 -2.96 13.61
N LEU A 3 10.67 -2.01 13.75
CA LEU A 3 10.38 -1.32 15.02
C LEU A 3 9.04 -1.70 15.66
N CYS A 4 8.14 -2.33 14.90
CA CYS A 4 6.78 -2.65 15.33
C CYS A 4 6.54 -4.15 15.16
N GLU A 5 5.72 -4.74 16.02
CA GLU A 5 5.25 -6.13 15.89
C GLU A 5 4.25 -6.33 14.75
N GLU A 6 3.51 -5.26 14.43
CA GLU A 6 2.56 -5.20 13.32
C GLU A 6 2.61 -3.79 12.71
N VAL A 7 2.47 -3.69 11.39
CA VAL A 7 2.47 -2.43 10.65
C VAL A 7 1.23 -2.37 9.77
N HIS A 8 0.46 -1.29 9.89
CA HIS A 8 -0.67 -1.00 9.01
C HIS A 8 -0.24 0.06 7.99
N VAL A 9 -0.40 -0.26 6.71
CA VAL A 9 -0.05 0.63 5.60
C VAL A 9 -1.33 1.02 4.88
N TYR A 10 -1.54 2.31 4.68
CA TYR A 10 -2.77 2.86 4.09
C TYR A 10 -2.52 3.49 2.73
N GLU A 11 -3.39 3.20 1.78
CA GLU A 11 -3.42 3.72 0.39
C GLU A 11 -2.10 3.54 -0.39
N TYR A 12 -1.20 2.66 0.09
CA TYR A 12 -0.04 2.23 -0.70
C TYR A 12 -0.49 1.27 -1.82
N ILE A 13 -1.29 0.26 -1.46
CA ILE A 13 -2.16 -0.43 -2.42
C ILE A 13 -3.51 0.28 -2.38
N PRO A 14 -4.00 0.80 -3.51
CA PRO A 14 -5.17 1.67 -3.50
C PRO A 14 -6.43 0.90 -3.13
N SER A 15 -7.31 1.56 -2.38
CA SER A 15 -8.68 1.09 -2.16
C SER A 15 -9.56 1.28 -3.41
N LEU A 16 -10.86 0.99 -3.27
CA LEU A 16 -11.88 1.37 -4.25
C LEU A 16 -11.96 2.88 -4.52
N ARG A 17 -11.27 3.73 -3.73
CA ARG A 17 -11.14 5.17 -3.96
C ARG A 17 -9.98 5.54 -4.90
N GLN A 18 -9.38 4.57 -5.59
CA GLN A 18 -8.29 4.83 -6.52
C GLN A 18 -8.63 6.01 -7.46
N THR A 19 -7.67 6.92 -7.60
CA THR A 19 -7.77 8.10 -8.45
C THR A 19 -6.39 8.45 -8.98
N ASP A 20 -6.33 9.26 -10.03
CA ASP A 20 -5.09 9.80 -10.57
C ASP A 20 -4.61 11.02 -9.78
N LEU A 21 -5.36 11.51 -8.78
CA LEU A 21 -4.88 12.57 -7.88
C LEU A 21 -3.63 12.06 -7.14
N CYS A 22 -2.48 12.67 -7.40
CA CYS A 22 -1.19 12.14 -6.97
C CYS A 22 -1.02 12.19 -5.45
N HIS A 23 -1.33 13.34 -4.82
CA HIS A 23 -1.32 13.47 -3.36
C HIS A 23 -2.62 14.06 -2.81
N TYR A 24 -3.00 13.65 -1.60
CA TYR A 24 -4.28 14.04 -0.98
C TYR A 24 -4.38 15.55 -0.66
N HIS A 25 -3.26 16.26 -0.61
CA HIS A 25 -3.18 17.67 -0.21
C HIS A 25 -2.98 18.61 -1.40
N GLU A 26 -2.86 18.09 -2.62
CA GLU A 26 -2.65 18.88 -3.82
C GLU A 26 -3.78 18.68 -4.83
N ARG A 27 -3.66 19.30 -6.02
CA ARG A 27 -4.61 19.16 -7.13
C ARG A 27 -3.96 18.66 -8.43
N TYR A 28 -2.81 18.01 -8.30
CA TYR A 28 -2.04 17.46 -9.41
C TYR A 28 -2.48 16.02 -9.70
N TYR A 29 -2.64 15.71 -10.99
CA TYR A 29 -3.11 14.40 -11.45
C TYR A 29 -2.02 13.72 -12.28
N ASP A 30 -1.60 12.55 -11.84
CA ASP A 30 -0.65 11.68 -12.54
C ASP A 30 -0.81 10.23 -12.06
N ALA A 31 -1.20 9.34 -12.98
CA ALA A 31 -1.32 7.92 -12.71
C ALA A 31 0.03 7.27 -12.30
N ALA A 32 1.16 7.87 -12.67
CA ALA A 32 2.49 7.39 -12.30
C ALA A 32 2.71 7.38 -10.77
N CYS A 33 2.06 8.27 -10.02
CA CYS A 33 2.16 8.28 -8.56
C CYS A 33 1.55 7.01 -7.92
N THR A 34 0.58 6.39 -8.61
CA THR A 34 -0.06 5.15 -8.15
C THR A 34 0.54 3.91 -8.82
N LEU A 35 0.89 3.98 -10.11
CA LEU A 35 1.32 2.80 -10.89
C LEU A 35 2.84 2.66 -11.00
N GLY A 36 3.59 3.72 -10.71
CA GLY A 36 5.05 3.78 -10.87
C GLY A 36 5.50 4.38 -12.19
N ALA A 37 6.66 5.03 -12.16
CA ALA A 37 7.38 5.53 -13.34
C ALA A 37 8.89 5.39 -13.09
N TYR A 38 9.47 6.32 -12.32
CA TYR A 38 10.88 6.23 -11.93
C TYR A 38 11.15 5.07 -10.96
N HIS A 39 10.29 4.91 -9.95
CA HIS A 39 10.37 3.81 -9.00
C HIS A 39 9.68 2.55 -9.53
N PRO A 40 10.16 1.35 -9.18
CA PRO A 40 9.51 0.08 -9.51
C PRO A 40 8.26 -0.18 -8.64
N LEU A 41 7.44 0.85 -8.44
CA LEU A 41 6.35 0.90 -7.48
C LEU A 41 5.31 -0.20 -7.70
N LEU A 42 5.05 -0.58 -8.95
CA LEU A 42 4.17 -1.72 -9.28
C LEU A 42 4.66 -3.01 -8.60
N TYR A 43 5.96 -3.31 -8.69
CA TYR A 43 6.53 -4.52 -8.12
C TYR A 43 6.59 -4.45 -6.60
N GLU A 44 6.86 -3.27 -6.03
CA GLU A 44 6.79 -3.07 -4.59
C GLU A 44 5.36 -3.34 -4.06
N LYS A 45 4.32 -2.85 -4.76
CA LYS A 45 2.91 -3.14 -4.42
C LYS A 45 2.58 -4.63 -4.53
N MET A 46 3.07 -5.32 -5.56
CA MET A 46 2.90 -6.78 -5.68
C MET A 46 3.52 -7.54 -4.50
N LEU A 47 4.71 -7.12 -4.05
CA LEU A 47 5.35 -7.69 -2.88
C LEU A 47 4.51 -7.45 -1.61
N ILE A 48 4.09 -6.20 -1.37
CA ILE A 48 3.26 -5.86 -0.21
C ILE A 48 1.93 -6.63 -0.24
N GLN A 49 1.31 -6.80 -1.40
CA GLN A 49 0.09 -7.60 -1.54
C GLN A 49 0.33 -9.06 -1.17
N ARG A 50 1.47 -9.63 -1.61
CA ARG A 50 1.84 -11.02 -1.33
C ARG A 50 2.09 -11.29 0.15
N VAL A 51 2.67 -10.32 0.87
CA VAL A 51 2.99 -10.46 2.31
C VAL A 51 1.91 -9.88 3.23
N ASN A 52 0.81 -9.37 2.69
CA ASN A 52 -0.34 -8.90 3.45
C ASN A 52 -1.00 -10.07 4.20
N ILE A 53 -1.12 -9.94 5.52
CA ILE A 53 -1.86 -10.88 6.38
C ILE A 53 -3.27 -10.38 6.72
N GLY A 54 -3.65 -9.18 6.27
CA GLY A 54 -4.98 -8.60 6.44
C GLY A 54 -6.00 -9.13 5.43
N SER A 55 -7.29 -8.85 5.67
CA SER A 55 -8.38 -9.29 4.80
C SER A 55 -8.46 -8.51 3.47
N GLU A 56 -9.00 -9.14 2.43
CA GLU A 56 -9.29 -8.44 1.18
C GLU A 56 -10.28 -7.28 1.35
N ASP A 57 -11.23 -7.40 2.28
CA ASP A 57 -12.22 -6.37 2.54
C ASP A 57 -11.60 -5.11 3.14
N ASP A 58 -10.63 -5.27 4.05
CA ASP A 58 -9.86 -4.15 4.59
C ASP A 58 -9.05 -3.47 3.49
N LEU A 59 -8.44 -4.24 2.59
CA LEU A 59 -7.73 -3.69 1.44
C LEU A 59 -8.68 -2.92 0.51
N LYS A 60 -9.75 -3.56 0.04
CA LYS A 60 -10.69 -2.96 -0.93
C LYS A 60 -11.39 -1.72 -0.35
N ARG A 61 -11.88 -1.78 0.88
CA ARG A 61 -12.70 -0.70 1.46
C ARG A 61 -11.87 0.37 2.16
N LYS A 62 -10.77 0.01 2.81
CA LYS A 62 -9.98 0.94 3.64
C LYS A 62 -8.62 1.28 3.02
N GLY A 63 -8.19 0.59 1.98
CA GLY A 63 -6.84 0.73 1.44
C GLY A 63 -5.80 0.26 2.43
N LYS A 64 -6.18 -0.65 3.35
CA LYS A 64 -5.35 -1.07 4.47
C LYS A 64 -4.70 -2.42 4.18
N VAL A 65 -3.38 -2.46 4.30
CA VAL A 65 -2.58 -3.68 4.33
C VAL A 65 -2.02 -3.87 5.75
N THR A 66 -2.03 -5.10 6.24
CA THR A 66 -1.42 -5.48 7.52
C THR A 66 -0.17 -6.32 7.25
N LEU A 67 0.97 -5.88 7.76
CA LEU A 67 2.25 -6.56 7.61
C LEU A 67 2.80 -6.97 8.99
N PRO A 68 3.33 -8.18 9.14
CA PRO A 68 3.99 -8.57 10.38
C PRO A 68 5.30 -7.80 10.54
N GLY A 69 5.64 -7.44 11.78
CA GLY A 69 6.96 -7.00 12.16
C GLY A 69 8.00 -8.08 11.90
N PHE A 70 9.24 -7.70 11.61
CA PHE A 70 10.31 -8.69 11.33
C PHE A 70 10.59 -9.61 12.52
N LYS A 71 10.30 -9.18 13.75
CA LYS A 71 10.40 -10.02 14.95
C LYS A 71 9.44 -11.23 14.94
N ASN A 72 8.39 -11.18 14.11
CA ASN A 72 7.32 -12.18 14.05
C ASN A 72 7.40 -13.05 12.78
N VAL A 73 8.52 -13.01 12.05
CA VAL A 73 8.77 -13.82 10.85
C VAL A 73 9.76 -14.94 11.20
N HIS A 74 9.46 -16.18 10.81
CA HIS A 74 10.23 -17.39 11.10
C HIS A 74 10.87 -17.98 9.85
#